data_AF-A0A1G5HW78-F1
#
_entry.id   AF-A0A1G5HW78-F1
#
_cell.length_a   1.000
_cell.length_b   1.000
_cell.length_c   1.000
_cell.angle_alpha   90.00
_cell.angle_beta   90.00
_cell.angle_gamma   90.00
#
_symmetry.space_group_name_H-M   'P 1'
#
loop_
_entity.id
_entity.type
_entity.pdbx_description
1 polymer ?
#
loop_
_entity_poly.entity_id
_entity_poly.type
_entity_poly.pdbx_seq_one_letter_code
_entity_poly.pdbx_strand_id
1 'polypeptide(L)'
;MFPGSTILNYLFWMVMGAMQVIIILSANTWLKESGRQVPWWQTLLMYGCFLSFCAVVAGGFTLAGEYERRAGFYFIGFLGLPHIIAGTVMLKLFVFKKKA
;
A
#
# COMPACT_ATOMS: atom_id res chain seq x y z
N MET A 1 -32.50 -0.28 1.21
CA MET A 1 -31.30 -0.10 0.36
C MET A 1 -30.36 0.81 1.14
N PHE A 2 -29.17 0.34 1.54
CA PHE A 2 -28.26 1.16 2.35
C PHE A 2 -27.81 2.39 1.53
N PRO A 3 -27.82 3.61 2.10
CA PRO A 3 -27.38 4.80 1.38
C PRO A 3 -25.88 4.65 1.08
N GLY A 4 -25.52 4.40 -0.18
CA GLY A 4 -24.15 4.15 -0.65
C GLY A 4 -23.91 2.81 -1.34
N SER A 5 -24.90 1.91 -1.41
CA SER A 5 -24.75 0.55 -1.95
C SER A 5 -25.18 0.41 -3.43
N THR A 6 -24.66 1.25 -4.33
CA THR A 6 -24.76 0.96 -5.77
C THR A 6 -23.62 0.01 -6.15
N ILE A 7 -23.91 -0.97 -7.01
CA ILE A 7 -22.91 -1.91 -7.54
C ILE A 7 -21.69 -1.19 -8.13
N LEU A 8 -21.91 0.01 -8.68
CA LEU A 8 -20.87 0.90 -9.19
C LEU A 8 -19.85 1.31 -8.12
N ASN A 9 -20.28 1.55 -6.88
CA ASN A 9 -19.38 1.93 -5.78
C ASN A 9 -18.42 0.78 -5.44
N TYR A 10 -18.93 -0.45 -5.34
CA TYR A 10 -18.09 -1.63 -5.11
C TYR A 10 -17.10 -1.88 -6.26
N LEU A 11 -17.57 -1.79 -7.50
CA LEU A 11 -16.72 -1.93 -8.68
C LEU A 11 -15.62 -0.86 -8.71
N PHE A 12 -15.96 0.40 -8.39
CA PHE A 12 -14.99 1.48 -8.32
C PHE A 12 -13.86 1.17 -7.33
N TRP A 13 -14.17 0.79 -6.09
CA TRP A 13 -13.15 0.48 -5.09
C TRP A 13 -12.32 -0.74 -5.44
N MET A 14 -12.93 -1.75 -6.06
CA MET A 14 -12.22 -2.95 -6.54
C MET A 14 -11.22 -2.58 -7.65
N VAL A 15 -11.63 -1.74 -8.61
CA VAL A 15 -10.75 -1.24 -9.68
C VAL A 15 -9.61 -0.40 -9.09
N MET A 16 -9.91 0.50 -8.15
CA MET A 16 -8.87 1.30 -7.47
C MET A 16 -7.83 0.42 -6.77
N GLY A 17 -8.28 -0.63 -6.07
CA GLY A 17 -7.38 -1.60 -5.43
C GLY A 17 -6.51 -2.35 -6.46
N ALA A 18 -7.12 -2.83 -7.55
CA ALA A 18 -6.39 -3.52 -8.61
C ALA A 18 -5.34 -2.61 -9.27
N MET A 19 -5.69 -1.34 -9.53
CA MET A 19 -4.74 -0.34 -10.07
C MET A 19 -3.55 -0.13 -9.14
N GLN A 20 -3.77 -0.01 -7.83
CA GLN A 20 -2.69 0.14 -6.85
C GLN A 20 -1.73 -1.07 -6.86
N VAL A 21 -2.27 -2.29 -6.93
CA VAL A 21 -1.47 -3.52 -7.03
C VAL A 21 -0.62 -3.52 -8.30
N ILE A 22 -1.20 -3.17 -9.44
CA ILE A 22 -0.47 -3.11 -10.72
C ILE A 22 0.65 -2.07 -10.65
N ILE A 23 0.38 -0.87 -10.13
CA ILE A 23 1.39 0.19 -9.98
C ILE A 23 2.59 -0.30 -9.16
N ILE A 24 2.33 -0.97 -8.03
CA ILE A 24 3.40 -1.49 -7.17
C ILE A 24 4.15 -2.63 -7.86
N LEU A 25 3.47 -3.56 -8.53
CA LEU A 25 4.13 -4.63 -9.29
C LEU A 25 5.02 -4.09 -10.42
N SER A 26 4.60 -3.01 -11.07
CA SER A 26 5.38 -2.32 -12.11
C SER A 26 6.52 -1.46 -11.55
N ALA A 27 6.58 -1.19 -10.24
CA ALA A 27 7.65 -0.37 -9.67
C ALA A 27 9.03 -0.99 -9.91
N ASN A 28 9.15 -2.32 -9.84
CA ASN A 28 10.43 -2.98 -10.09
C ASN A 28 10.88 -2.89 -11.56
N THR A 29 9.94 -2.95 -12.52
CA THR A 29 10.28 -2.79 -13.93
C THR A 29 10.74 -1.37 -14.23
N TRP A 30 10.07 -0.36 -13.67
CA TRP A 30 10.46 1.04 -13.78
C TRP A 30 11.87 1.32 -13.24
N LEU A 31 12.22 0.69 -12.10
CA LEU A 31 13.56 0.84 -11.52
C LEU A 31 14.65 0.20 -12.39
N LYS A 32 14.35 -0.95 -13.01
CA LYS A 32 15.27 -1.62 -13.94
C LYS A 32 15.49 -0.78 -15.20
N GLU A 33 14.43 -0.24 -15.78
CA GLU A 33 14.50 0.67 -16.95
C GLU A 33 15.29 1.94 -16.65
N SER A 34 15.24 2.42 -15.41
CA SER A 34 16.04 3.56 -14.94
C SER A 34 17.53 3.25 -14.75
N GLY A 35 18.01 2.09 -15.20
CA GLY A 35 19.41 1.67 -15.11
C GLY A 35 19.86 1.31 -13.67
N ARG A 36 18.92 1.05 -12.76
CA ARG A 36 19.23 0.54 -11.41
C ARG A 36 19.12 -0.98 -11.37
N GLN A 37 20.18 -1.62 -10.86
CA GLN A 37 20.10 -3.02 -10.47
C GLN A 37 19.50 -3.08 -9.06
N VAL A 38 18.23 -3.47 -8.99
CA VAL A 38 17.53 -3.69 -7.72
C VAL A 38 17.73 -5.16 -7.32
N PRO A 39 18.46 -5.46 -6.23
CA PRO A 39 18.58 -6.83 -5.75
C PRO A 39 17.22 -7.35 -5.29
N TRP A 40 16.99 -8.65 -5.46
CA TRP A 40 15.69 -9.30 -5.20
C TRP A 40 15.14 -9.05 -3.79
N TRP A 41 16.02 -8.92 -2.78
CA TRP A 41 15.60 -8.65 -1.40
C TRP A 41 14.98 -7.25 -1.24
N GLN A 42 15.41 -6.25 -2.01
CA GLN A 42 14.81 -4.90 -1.99
C GLN A 42 13.40 -4.95 -2.58
N THR A 43 13.22 -5.70 -3.67
CA THR A 43 11.90 -5.95 -4.24
C THR A 43 10.99 -6.68 -3.24
N LEU A 44 11.51 -7.71 -2.55
CA LEU A 44 10.75 -8.46 -1.56
C LEU A 44 10.32 -7.59 -0.38
N LEU A 45 11.22 -6.75 0.14
CA LEU A 45 10.86 -5.81 1.21
C LEU A 45 9.80 -4.82 0.73
N MET A 46 9.91 -4.29 -0.49
CA MET A 46 8.96 -3.31 -1.02
C MET A 46 7.56 -3.92 -1.15
N TYR A 47 7.46 -5.13 -1.71
CA TYR A 47 6.19 -5.85 -1.82
C TYR A 47 5.66 -6.29 -0.46
N GLY A 48 6.53 -6.73 0.45
CA GLY A 48 6.16 -7.09 1.81
C GLY A 48 5.62 -5.90 2.59
N CYS A 49 6.25 -4.73 2.46
CA CYS A 49 5.77 -3.48 3.07
C CYS A 49 4.40 -3.08 2.52
N PHE A 50 4.19 -3.19 1.20
CA PHE A 50 2.89 -2.91 0.60
C PHE A 50 1.81 -3.91 1.05
N LEU A 51 2.11 -5.21 1.04
CA LEU A 51 1.18 -6.25 1.49
C LEU A 51 0.79 -6.06 2.96
N SER A 52 1.76 -5.75 3.83
CA SER A 52 1.52 -5.49 5.24
C SER A 52 0.67 -4.22 5.45
N PHE A 53 0.91 -3.17 4.66
CA PHE A 53 0.07 -1.97 4.66
C PHE A 53 -1.37 -2.29 4.25
N CYS A 54 -1.58 -3.10 3.21
CA CYS A 54 -2.91 -3.55 2.80
C CYS A 54 -3.63 -4.31 3.93
N ALA A 55 -2.90 -5.13 4.70
CA ALA A 55 -3.47 -5.82 5.87
C ALA A 55 -3.89 -4.85 6.98
N VAL A 56 -3.10 -3.79 7.23
CA VAL A 56 -3.47 -2.73 8.18
C VAL A 56 -4.74 -2.00 7.75
N VAL A 57 -4.83 -1.63 6.46
CA VAL A 57 -6.00 -0.97 5.90
C VAL A 57 -7.22 -1.89 6.00
N ALA A 58 -7.08 -3.16 5.60
CA ALA A 58 -8.14 -4.16 5.71
C ALA A 58 -8.64 -4.31 7.16
N GLY A 59 -7.74 -4.51 8.12
CA GLY A 59 -8.09 -4.65 9.54
C GLY A 59 -8.80 -3.42 10.10
N GLY A 60 -8.36 -2.22 9.72
CA GLY A 60 -9.02 -0.97 10.10
C GLY A 60 -10.44 -0.82 9.54
N PHE A 61 -10.66 -1.22 8.28
CA PHE A 61 -11.99 -1.22 7.69
C PHE A 61 -12.88 -2.35 8.25
N THR A 62 -12.32 -3.49 8.65
CA THR A 62 -13.04 -4.53 9.37
C THR A 62 -13.58 -4.00 10.70
N LEU A 63 -12.73 -3.36 11.52
CA LEU A 63 -13.15 -2.71 12.77
C LEU A 63 -14.22 -1.63 12.54
N ALA A 64 -14.08 -0.85 11.46
CA ALA A 64 -15.08 0.15 11.11
C ALA A 64 -16.43 -0.48 10.69
N GLY A 65 -16.42 -1.68 10.12
CA GLY A 65 -17.61 -2.47 9.81
C GLY A 65 -18.29 -3.07 11.05
N GLU A 66 -17.53 -3.37 12.09
CA GLU A 66 -18.01 -3.88 13.39
C GLU A 66 -18.52 -2.77 14.33
N TYR A 67 -18.91 -1.60 13.77
CA TYR A 67 -19.37 -0.41 14.49
C TYR A 67 -18.31 0.30 15.36
N GLU A 68 -17.06 -0.20 15.38
CA GLU A 68 -15.93 0.39 16.11
C GLU A 68 -15.12 1.35 15.22
N ARG A 69 -15.83 2.30 14.58
CA ARG A 69 -15.24 3.20 13.57
C ARG A 69 -14.06 4.02 14.10
N ARG A 70 -14.11 4.46 15.36
CA ARG A 70 -12.99 5.19 15.98
C ARG A 70 -11.77 4.28 16.14
N ALA A 71 -11.95 3.05 16.63
CA ALA A 71 -10.85 2.10 16.77
C ALA A 71 -10.23 1.74 15.42
N GLY A 72 -11.05 1.56 14.37
CA GLY A 72 -10.56 1.33 13.01
C GLY A 72 -9.67 2.47 12.49
N PHE A 73 -10.06 3.73 12.68
CA PHE A 73 -9.21 4.86 12.30
C PHE A 73 -7.93 4.97 13.13
N TYR A 74 -7.98 4.72 14.45
CA TYR A 74 -6.78 4.69 15.28
C TYR A 74 -5.84 3.55 14.88
N PHE A 75 -6.38 2.38 14.55
CA PHE A 75 -5.60 1.24 14.07
C PHE A 75 -4.85 1.58 12.78
N ILE A 76 -5.55 2.15 11.78
CA ILE A 76 -4.93 2.61 10.53
C ILE A 76 -3.90 3.71 10.80
N GLY A 77 -4.21 4.68 11.65
CA GLY A 77 -3.28 5.77 11.97
C GLY A 77 -2.01 5.26 12.63
N PHE A 78 -2.15 4.45 13.69
CA PHE A 78 -1.03 3.98 14.50
C PHE A 78 -0.16 2.97 13.77
N LEU A 79 -0.76 1.99 13.06
CA LEU A 79 0.01 0.98 12.33
C LEU A 79 0.36 1.41 10.91
N GLY A 80 -0.45 2.26 10.28
CA GLY A 80 -0.20 2.76 8.93
C GLY A 80 0.89 3.82 8.87
N LEU A 81 1.02 4.69 9.89
CA LEU A 81 2.08 5.70 9.92
C LEU A 81 3.50 5.09 9.81
N PRO A 82 3.87 4.04 10.57
CA PRO A 82 5.12 3.31 10.38
C PRO A 82 5.34 2.82 8.95
N HIS A 83 4.29 2.37 8.25
CA HIS A 83 4.40 1.91 6.86
C HIS A 83 4.72 3.05 5.90
N ILE A 84 4.10 4.23 6.09
CA ILE A 84 4.40 5.41 5.27
C ILE A 84 5.85 5.87 5.50
N ILE A 85 6.31 5.88 6.77
CA ILE A 85 7.69 6.21 7.12
C ILE A 85 8.65 5.19 6.47
N ALA A 86 8.41 3.89 6.66
CA ALA A 86 9.22 2.82 6.11
C ALA A 86 9.27 2.89 4.57
N GLY A 87 8.13 3.05 3.90
CA GLY A 87 8.05 3.20 2.46
C GLY A 87 8.82 4.42 1.94
N THR A 88 8.74 5.55 2.65
CA THR A 88 9.51 6.77 2.30
C THR A 88 11.01 6.56 2.45
N VAL A 89 11.43 5.89 3.53
CA VAL A 89 12.84 5.52 3.75
C VAL A 89 13.32 4.58 2.65
N MET A 90 12.53 3.57 2.28
CA MET A 90 12.86 2.63 1.21
C MET A 90 12.96 3.32 -0.15
N LEU A 91 12.04 4.23 -0.48
CA LEU A 91 12.13 5.05 -1.69
C LEU A 91 13.42 5.88 -1.71
N LYS A 92 13.75 6.53 -0.60
CA LYS A 92 15.00 7.30 -0.48
C LYS A 92 16.24 6.42 -0.68
N LEU A 93 16.28 5.26 -0.04
CA LEU A 93 17.45 4.36 -0.06
C LEU A 93 17.61 3.62 -1.38
N PHE A 94 16.51 3.17 -2.01
CA PHE A 94 16.57 2.32 -3.19
C PHE A 94 16.44 3.10 -4.50
N VAL A 95 15.70 4.22 -4.50
CA VAL A 95 15.39 5.00 -5.71
C VAL A 95 16.21 6.28 -5.82
N PHE A 96 16.51 6.96 -4.71
CA PHE A 96 17.21 8.26 -4.74
C PHE A 96 18.67 8.21 -4.30
N LYS A 97 19.14 7.11 -3.71
CA LYS A 97 20.55 6.97 -3.34
C LYS A 97 21.41 7.10 -4.60
N LYS A 98 22.25 8.14 -4.64
CA LYS A 98 23.18 8.42 -5.74
C LYS A 98 24.11 7.21 -5.88
N LYS A 99 24.35 6.73 -7.11
CA LYS A 99 25.46 5.81 -7.36
C LYS A 99 26.74 6.57 -7.00
N ALA A 100 27.50 6.04 -6.05
CA ALA A 100 28.86 6.51 -5.75
C ALA A 100 29.78 6.13 -6.90
#